data_AF-A0A945NA09-F1
#
_entry.id   AF-A0A945NA09-F1
#
_cell.length_a   1.000
_cell.length_b   1.000
_cell.length_c   1.000
_cell.angle_alpha   90.00
_cell.angle_beta   90.00
_cell.angle_gamma   90.00
#
_symmetry.space_group_name_H-M   'P 1'
#
loop_
_entity.id
_entity.type
_entity.pdbx_description
1 polymer ?
#
loop_
_entity_poly.entity_id
_entity_poly.type
_entity_poly.pdbx_seq_one_letter_code
_entity_poly.pdbx_strand_id
1 'polypeptide(L)'
;MNDAKLPIAYRFRGFLPVVIDVETGGFNAQTDALLEVAAVLIGMDDKGRLHAAEQFFFNVEPFEGANLEPAALEFTGINPSSALRGAVPEKDAMAAIFSAVRAEV
;
A
#
# COMPACT_ATOMS: atom_id res chain seq x y z
N MET A 1 10.42 -21.79 -25.11
CA MET A 1 9.28 -22.14 -24.25
C MET A 1 8.39 -20.93 -24.22
N ASN A 2 7.11 -21.04 -24.56
CA ASN A 2 6.19 -19.91 -24.40
C ASN A 2 5.96 -19.77 -22.89
N ASP A 3 6.55 -18.76 -22.26
CA ASP A 3 6.16 -18.33 -20.93
C ASP A 3 4.71 -17.87 -21.04
N ALA A 4 3.78 -18.77 -20.72
CA ALA A 4 2.37 -18.49 -20.77
C ALA A 4 2.08 -17.43 -19.70
N LYS A 5 1.89 -16.18 -20.15
CA LYS A 5 1.51 -15.07 -19.27
C LYS A 5 0.25 -15.44 -18.47
N LEU A 6 0.18 -15.00 -17.22
CA LEU A 6 -1.02 -15.16 -16.40
C LEU A 6 -2.24 -14.51 -17.10
N PRO A 7 -3.47 -15.04 -16.92
CA PRO A 7 -4.68 -14.49 -17.54
C PRO A 7 -4.85 -12.97 -17.31
N ILE A 8 -4.53 -12.51 -16.10
CA ILE A 8 -4.61 -11.10 -15.73
C ILE A 8 -3.69 -10.20 -16.56
N ALA A 9 -2.51 -10.69 -16.98
CA ALA A 9 -1.59 -9.95 -17.82
C ALA A 9 -2.16 -9.69 -19.22
N TYR A 10 -3.01 -10.58 -19.76
CA TYR A 10 -3.72 -10.31 -21.01
C TYR A 10 -4.81 -9.26 -20.82
N ARG A 11 -5.50 -9.26 -19.67
CA ARG A 11 -6.57 -8.30 -19.36
C ARG A 11 -6.08 -6.86 -19.25
N PHE A 12 -4.88 -6.66 -18.72
CA PHE A 12 -4.28 -5.35 -18.46
C PHE A 12 -2.96 -5.11 -19.21
N ARG A 13 -2.78 -5.77 -20.36
CA ARG A 13 -1.67 -5.50 -21.30
C ARG A 13 -0.28 -5.65 -20.66
N GLY A 14 -0.14 -6.54 -19.69
CA GLY A 14 1.08 -6.80 -18.94
C GLY A 14 1.18 -6.08 -17.60
N PHE A 15 0.22 -5.23 -17.23
CA PHE A 15 0.18 -4.62 -15.90
C PHE A 15 -0.46 -5.55 -14.87
N LEU A 16 0.09 -5.57 -13.67
CA LEU A 16 -0.53 -6.14 -12.48
C LEU A 16 -1.23 -5.01 -11.71
N PRO A 17 -2.58 -5.01 -11.60
CA PRO A 17 -3.28 -4.03 -10.78
C PRO A 17 -3.10 -4.32 -9.29
N VAL A 18 -2.80 -3.28 -8.53
CA VAL A 18 -2.71 -3.29 -7.06
C VAL A 18 -3.55 -2.12 -6.55
N VAL A 19 -4.48 -2.40 -5.65
CA VAL A 19 -5.28 -1.35 -4.99
C VAL A 19 -4.48 -0.82 -3.83
N ILE A 20 -4.38 0.50 -3.71
CA ILE A 20 -3.63 1.19 -2.65
C ILE A 20 -4.55 2.21 -2.00
N ASP A 21 -4.48 2.28 -0.68
CA ASP A 21 -5.07 3.34 0.13
C ASP A 21 -4.03 3.82 1.15
N VAL A 22 -4.02 5.12 1.44
CA VAL A 22 -3.04 5.74 2.33
C VAL A 22 -3.71 6.77 3.22
N GLU A 23 -3.31 6.79 4.48
CA GLU A 23 -3.65 7.85 5.42
C GLU A 23 -2.39 8.67 5.71
N THR A 24 -2.54 9.99 5.74
CA THR A 24 -1.40 10.91 5.71
C THR A 24 -1.53 12.01 6.77
N GLY A 25 -0.41 12.63 7.09
CA GLY A 25 -0.32 13.80 7.97
C GLY A 25 -0.73 15.10 7.29
N GLY A 26 -1.19 15.10 6.04
CA GLY A 26 -1.56 16.29 5.29
C GLY A 26 -1.64 16.03 3.78
N PHE A 27 -1.92 17.07 2.98
CA PHE A 27 -2.16 16.93 1.54
C PHE A 27 -0.89 16.97 0.67
N ASN A 28 0.26 17.39 1.21
CA ASN A 28 1.49 17.56 0.46
C ASN A 28 2.42 16.34 0.61
N ALA A 29 2.46 15.50 -0.42
CA ALA A 29 3.27 14.28 -0.43
C ALA A 29 4.78 14.49 -0.31
N GLN A 30 5.31 15.72 -0.46
CA GLN A 30 6.73 16.00 -0.28
C GLN A 30 7.12 16.30 1.16
N THR A 31 6.16 16.74 1.98
CA THR A 31 6.43 17.27 3.33
C THR A 31 5.66 16.57 4.41
N ASP A 32 4.50 16.00 4.10
CA ASP A 32 3.56 15.49 5.09
C ASP A 32 3.75 13.97 5.24
N ALA A 33 3.64 13.48 6.47
CA ALA A 33 3.93 12.08 6.78
C ALA A 33 2.98 11.10 6.07
N LEU A 34 3.50 9.94 5.63
CA LEU A 34 2.68 8.75 5.44
C LEU A 34 2.43 8.12 6.82
N LEU A 35 1.18 7.88 7.18
CA LEU A 35 0.80 7.38 8.50
C LEU A 35 0.23 5.97 8.45
N GLU A 36 -0.54 5.60 7.43
CA GLU A 36 -0.98 4.23 7.19
C GLU A 36 -0.94 3.92 5.70
N VAL A 37 -0.74 2.65 5.36
CA VAL A 37 -0.81 2.17 3.99
C VAL A 37 -1.45 0.79 3.94
N ALA A 38 -2.41 0.63 3.05
CA ALA A 38 -2.99 -0.65 2.70
C ALA A 38 -2.72 -0.97 1.24
N ALA A 39 -2.44 -2.23 0.94
CA ALA A 39 -2.28 -2.72 -0.42
C ALA A 39 -3.03 -4.03 -0.63
N VAL A 40 -3.75 -4.15 -1.74
CA VAL A 40 -4.46 -5.37 -2.13
C VAL A 40 -4.06 -5.75 -3.54
N LEU A 41 -3.41 -6.91 -3.68
CA LEU A 41 -3.13 -7.51 -4.98
C LEU A 41 -4.44 -7.97 -5.60
N ILE A 42 -4.57 -7.82 -6.93
CA ILE A 42 -5.74 -8.29 -7.66
C ILE A 42 -5.39 -9.58 -8.39
N GLY A 43 -6.12 -10.65 -8.06
CA GLY A 43 -6.08 -11.93 -8.75
C GLY A 43 -7.16 -12.05 -9.82
N MET A 44 -7.03 -13.07 -10.67
CA MET A 44 -8.04 -13.44 -11.66
C MET A 44 -8.26 -14.95 -11.65
N ASP A 45 -9.51 -15.38 -11.49
CA ASP A 45 -9.88 -16.79 -11.52
C ASP A 45 -9.92 -17.38 -12.94
N ASP A 46 -10.14 -18.69 -13.04
CA ASP A 46 -10.24 -19.44 -14.30
C ASP A 46 -11.44 -19.02 -15.18
N LYS A 47 -12.42 -18.33 -14.61
CA LYS A 47 -13.57 -17.76 -15.30
C LYS A 47 -13.35 -16.31 -15.71
N GLY A 48 -12.15 -15.76 -15.49
CA GLY A 48 -11.79 -14.39 -15.84
C GLY A 48 -12.37 -13.32 -14.90
N ARG A 49 -12.82 -13.69 -13.70
CA ARG A 49 -13.35 -12.75 -12.69
C ARG A 49 -12.21 -12.25 -11.81
N LEU A 50 -12.21 -10.95 -11.54
CA LEU A 50 -11.26 -10.32 -10.64
C LEU A 50 -11.67 -10.57 -9.18
N HIS A 51 -10.68 -10.77 -8.32
CA HIS A 51 -10.89 -10.88 -6.88
C HIS A 51 -9.72 -10.27 -6.10
N ALA A 52 -9.97 -9.92 -4.83
CA ALA A 52 -8.90 -9.57 -3.91
C ALA A 52 -8.03 -10.81 -3.64
N ALA A 53 -6.72 -10.64 -3.74
CA ALA A 53 -5.73 -11.66 -3.41
C ALA A 53 -5.06 -11.29 -2.08
N GLU A 54 -3.73 -11.35 -2.01
CA GLU A 54 -2.97 -11.00 -0.82
C GLU A 54 -3.20 -9.53 -0.41
N GLN A 55 -3.32 -9.30 0.91
CA GLN A 55 -3.65 -8.01 1.51
C GLN A 55 -2.59 -7.62 2.53
N PHE A 56 -2.23 -6.35 2.51
CA PHE A 56 -1.22 -5.75 3.37
C PHE A 56 -1.83 -4.54 4.07
N PHE A 57 -1.47 -4.36 5.33
CA PHE A 57 -1.79 -3.17 6.10
C PHE A 57 -0.64 -2.87 7.04
N PHE A 58 -0.19 -1.61 7.04
CA PHE A 58 0.86 -1.14 7.91
C PHE A 58 0.50 0.21 8.52
N ASN A 59 0.71 0.32 9.83
CA ASN A 59 0.94 1.61 10.46
C ASN A 59 2.37 2.05 10.13
N VAL A 60 2.54 3.29 9.70
CA VAL A 60 3.82 3.86 9.29
C VAL A 60 4.28 4.93 10.27
N GLU A 61 5.56 4.90 10.60
CA GLU A 61 6.23 5.94 11.38
C GLU A 61 6.41 7.20 10.52
N PRO A 62 6.10 8.41 11.04
CA PRO A 62 6.45 9.64 10.35
C PRO A 62 7.95 9.71 10.09
N PHE A 63 8.35 10.06 8.87
CA PHE A 63 9.76 10.26 8.57
C PHE A 63 10.34 11.46 9.34
N GLU A 64 11.66 11.52 9.47
CA GLU A 64 12.32 12.58 10.22
C GLU A 64 12.04 13.97 9.61
N GLY A 65 11.49 14.87 10.44
CA GLY A 65 11.11 16.22 10.01
C GLY A 65 9.79 16.31 9.25
N ALA A 66 9.00 15.23 9.19
CA ALA A 66 7.70 15.25 8.55
C ALA A 66 6.74 16.27 9.20
N ASN A 67 5.97 16.94 8.35
CA ASN A 67 4.88 17.79 8.77
C ASN A 67 3.66 16.95 9.15
N LEU A 68 2.94 17.39 10.18
CA LEU A 68 1.73 16.76 10.71
C LEU A 68 0.68 17.84 10.93
N GLU A 69 -0.23 17.98 9.97
CA GLU A 69 -1.35 18.91 10.03
C GLU A 69 -2.38 18.43 11.06
N PRO A 70 -2.72 19.26 12.08
CA PRO A 70 -3.72 18.89 13.07
C PRO A 70 -5.06 18.47 12.47
N ALA A 71 -5.48 19.13 11.38
CA ALA A 71 -6.71 18.81 10.69
C ALA A 71 -6.70 17.41 10.04
N ALA A 72 -5.54 16.96 9.55
CA ALA A 72 -5.40 15.61 8.98
C ALA A 72 -5.46 14.54 10.08
N LEU A 73 -4.83 14.79 11.22
CA LEU A 73 -4.88 13.88 12.37
C LEU A 73 -6.29 13.82 12.98
N GLU A 74 -7.00 14.94 13.05
CA GLU A 74 -8.40 14.97 13.49
C GLU A 74 -9.32 14.22 12.52
N PHE A 75 -9.12 14.39 11.21
CA PHE A 75 -9.91 13.72 10.18
C PHE A 75 -9.72 12.20 10.19
N THR A 76 -8.46 11.74 10.26
CA THR A 76 -8.12 10.31 10.25
C THR A 76 -8.31 9.64 11.63
N GLY A 77 -8.27 10.43 12.71
CA GLY A 77 -8.28 9.92 14.08
C GLY A 77 -6.95 9.30 14.52
N ILE A 78 -5.90 9.42 13.72
CA ILE A 78 -4.59 8.81 14.01
C ILE A 78 -3.85 9.63 15.08
N ASN A 79 -3.33 8.93 16.09
CA ASN A 79 -2.36 9.48 17.04
C ASN A 79 -0.96 8.91 16.74
N PRO A 80 -0.08 9.63 16.01
CA PRO A 80 1.21 9.10 15.58
C PRO A 80 2.14 8.68 16.73
N SER A 81 2.00 9.29 17.92
CA SER A 81 2.85 8.99 19.08
C SER A 81 2.35 7.82 19.93
N SER A 82 1.25 7.17 19.55
CA SER A 82 0.73 6.02 20.30
C SER A 82 1.60 4.79 20.09
N ALA A 83 2.25 4.33 21.16
CA ALA A 83 3.04 3.10 21.17
C ALA A 83 2.23 1.85 20.78
N LEU A 84 0.91 1.89 20.94
CA LEU A 84 0.02 0.79 20.58
C LEU A 84 -0.26 0.68 19.07
N ARG A 85 0.16 1.67 18.26
CA ARG A 85 0.01 1.59 16.79
C ARG A 85 0.82 0.46 16.18
N GLY A 86 1.93 0.06 16.81
CA GLY A 86 2.88 -0.88 16.20
C GLY A 86 3.35 -0.37 14.84
N ALA A 87 3.59 0.94 14.73
CA ALA A 87 4.07 1.55 13.50
C ALA A 87 5.46 0.99 13.15
N VAL A 88 5.70 0.85 11.85
CA VAL A 88 6.98 0.39 11.31
C VAL A 88 7.61 1.50 10.45
N PRO A 89 8.93 1.47 10.23
CA PRO A 89 9.57 2.39 9.28
C PRO A 89 8.94 2.27 7.89
N GLU A 90 8.76 3.40 7.21
CA GLU A 90 8.16 3.45 5.85
C GLU A 90 8.86 2.49 4.88
N LYS A 91 10.19 2.43 4.96
CA LYS A 91 11.02 1.54 4.14
C LYS A 91 10.62 0.07 4.30
N ASP A 92 10.31 -0.36 5.51
CA ASP A 92 10.00 -1.76 5.81
C ASP A 92 8.60 -2.13 5.28
N ALA A 93 7.61 -1.24 5.48
CA ALA A 93 6.27 -1.38 4.90
C ALA A 93 6.33 -1.45 3.36
N MET A 94 7.05 -0.52 2.72
CA MET A 94 7.19 -0.49 1.26
C MET A 94 7.97 -1.68 0.72
N ALA A 95 9.02 -2.12 1.41
CA ALA A 95 9.80 -3.28 1.01
C ALA A 95 8.95 -4.56 1.02
N ALA A 96 8.11 -4.74 2.04
CA ALA A 96 7.18 -5.88 2.12
C ALA A 96 6.18 -5.87 0.96
N ILE A 97 5.49 -4.74 0.74
CA ILE A 97 4.52 -4.60 -0.36
C ILE A 97 5.19 -4.83 -1.72
N PHE A 98 6.34 -4.18 -1.98
CA PHE A 98 7.01 -4.34 -3.26
C PHE A 98 7.55 -5.75 -3.47
N SER A 99 7.97 -6.44 -2.42
CA SER A 99 8.41 -7.83 -2.52
C SER A 99 7.27 -8.74 -2.96
N ALA A 100 6.08 -8.57 -2.38
CA ALA A 100 4.89 -9.33 -2.76
C ALA A 100 4.46 -9.01 -4.21
N VAL A 101 4.40 -7.74 -4.58
CA VAL A 101 4.05 -7.31 -5.95
C VAL A 101 5.03 -7.88 -6.98
N ARG A 102 6.34 -7.92 -6.68
CA ARG A 102 7.35 -8.48 -7.57
C ARG A 102 7.29 -10.01 -7.69
N ALA A 103 6.76 -10.70 -6.70
CA ALA A 103 6.63 -12.16 -6.76
C ALA A 103 5.53 -12.62 -7.74
N GLU A 104 4.62 -11.72 -8.12
CA GLU A 104 3.51 -11.99 -9.04
C GLU A 104 3.84 -11.77 -10.53
N VAL A 105 5.04 -11.26 -10.86
CA VAL A 105 5.44 -10.87 -12.24
C VAL A 105 6.65 -11.60 -12.78
#